data_AF-A0A8S3HPZ6-F1
#
_entry.id   AF-A0A8S3HPZ6-F1
#
_cell.length_a   1.000
_cell.length_b   1.000
_cell.length_c   1.000
_cell.angle_alpha   90.00
_cell.angle_beta   90.00
_cell.angle_gamma   90.00
#
_symmetry.space_group_name_H-M   'P 1'
#
loop_
_entity.id
_entity.type
_entity.pdbx_description
1 polymer ?
#
loop_
_entity_poly.entity_id
_entity_poly.type
_entity_poly.pdbx_seq_one_letter_code
_entity_poly.pdbx_strand_id
1 'polypeptide(L)'
;MRTTSRAPNHAFMWNCVDQKCEVIDTLSGLTTSRESSVISKAALFQQWLALMKQIKPDSTPTIYCDAKQLEVDYQTAKMEINKAFQKGGFGLWIIKPHEQDEFDLSCSDPTLHHQINEPMPSVD
;
A
#
# COMPACT_ATOMS: atom_id res chain seq x y z
N MET A 1 -32.26 9.16 -6.80
CA MET A 1 -32.23 8.31 -8.01
C MET A 1 -30.91 7.55 -8.01
N ARG A 2 -30.89 6.22 -8.08
CA ARG A 2 -29.65 5.44 -8.21
C ARG A 2 -29.32 5.27 -9.68
N THR A 3 -28.06 5.46 -10.06
CA THR A 3 -27.59 5.22 -11.43
C THR A 3 -27.20 3.74 -11.59
N THR A 4 -27.53 3.15 -12.73
CA THR A 4 -27.18 1.75 -13.07
C THR A 4 -25.95 1.64 -13.96
N SER A 5 -25.30 2.77 -14.25
CA SER A 5 -24.08 2.83 -15.07
C SER A 5 -22.90 2.18 -14.34
N ARG A 6 -22.00 1.56 -15.11
CA ARG A 6 -20.74 0.99 -14.59
C ARG A 6 -19.96 2.06 -13.82
N ALA A 7 -19.42 1.68 -12.66
CA ALA A 7 -18.53 2.55 -11.91
C ALA A 7 -17.26 2.87 -12.74
N PRO A 8 -16.75 4.11 -12.69
CA PRO A 8 -15.49 4.45 -13.33
C PRO A 8 -14.32 3.64 -12.75
N ASN A 9 -13.32 3.35 -13.59
CA ASN A 9 -12.09 2.64 -13.17
C ASN A 9 -11.01 3.61 -12.66
N HIS A 10 -11.39 4.77 -12.11
CA HIS A 10 -10.45 5.74 -11.57
C HIS A 10 -10.91 6.25 -10.20
N ALA A 11 -9.93 6.54 -9.36
CA ALA A 11 -10.10 7.17 -8.07
C ALA A 11 -9.38 8.53 -8.07
N PHE A 12 -9.98 9.51 -7.39
CA PHE A 12 -9.37 10.81 -7.16
C PHE A 12 -8.85 10.84 -5.73
N MET A 13 -7.59 11.20 -5.56
CA MET A 13 -6.98 11.42 -4.26
C MET A 13 -6.60 12.88 -4.13
N TRP A 14 -7.07 13.53 -3.08
CA TRP A 14 -6.74 14.92 -2.78
C TRP A 14 -6.34 15.04 -1.32
N ASN A 15 -5.33 15.87 -1.04
CA ASN A 15 -5.00 16.24 0.33
C ASN A 15 -4.86 17.76 0.47
N CYS A 16 -5.10 18.25 1.68
CA CYS A 16 -5.09 19.68 1.97
C CYS A 16 -3.68 20.28 2.10
N VAL A 17 -2.65 19.44 2.28
CA VAL A 17 -1.29 19.88 2.57
C VAL A 17 -0.61 20.36 1.29
N ASP A 18 -0.70 19.56 0.22
CA ASP A 18 -0.12 19.90 -1.08
C ASP A 18 -1.11 20.54 -2.05
N GLN A 19 -2.41 20.49 -1.72
CA GLN A 19 -3.52 20.93 -2.59
C GLN A 19 -3.51 20.26 -3.98
N LYS A 20 -2.92 19.06 -4.09
CA LYS A 20 -2.84 18.32 -5.34
C LYS A 20 -3.92 17.25 -5.39
N CYS A 21 -4.44 17.03 -6.59
CA CYS A 21 -5.33 15.92 -6.89
C CYS A 21 -4.61 14.93 -7.80
N GLU A 22 -4.47 13.69 -7.36
CA GLU A 22 -4.00 12.58 -8.17
C GLU A 22 -5.18 11.78 -8.71
N VAL A 23 -5.07 11.34 -9.97
CA VAL A 23 -6.01 10.39 -10.58
C VAL A 23 -5.32 9.05 -10.66
N ILE A 24 -5.90 8.04 -10.01
CA ILE A 24 -5.35 6.69 -9.90
C ILE A 24 -6.25 5.72 -10.66
N ASP A 25 -5.66 4.90 -11.53
CA ASP A 25 -6.36 3.80 -12.16
C ASP A 25 -6.59 2.68 -11.13
N THR A 26 -7.84 2.30 -10.89
CA THR A 26 -8.19 1.37 -9.80
C THR A 26 -7.81 -0.08 -10.08
N LEU A 27 -7.40 -0.43 -11.30
CA LEU A 27 -6.99 -1.78 -11.66
C LEU A 27 -5.49 -1.97 -11.44
N SER A 28 -4.69 -0.98 -11.85
CA SER A 28 -3.23 -0.99 -11.70
C SER A 28 -2.75 -0.42 -10.37
N GLY A 29 -3.53 0.47 -9.74
CA GLY A 29 -3.12 1.23 -8.56
C GLY A 29 -2.10 2.32 -8.84
N LEU A 30 -1.85 2.65 -10.11
CA LEU A 30 -0.90 3.66 -10.55
C LEU A 30 -1.61 4.95 -10.98
N THR A 31 -0.87 6.05 -10.98
CA THR A 31 -1.35 7.33 -11.51
C THR A 31 -1.54 7.27 -13.02
N THR A 32 -2.17 8.29 -13.61
CA THR A 32 -2.27 8.43 -15.08
C THR A 32 -0.90 8.44 -15.76
N SER A 33 0.15 8.90 -15.07
CA SER A 33 1.54 8.89 -15.54
C SER A 33 2.26 7.54 -15.32
N ARG A 34 1.55 6.49 -14.87
CA ARG A 34 2.10 5.16 -14.54
C ARG A 34 3.08 5.16 -13.35
N GLU A 35 2.97 6.15 -12.47
CA GLU A 35 3.81 6.25 -11.27
C GLU A 35 3.07 5.73 -10.03
N SER A 36 3.82 5.40 -8.99
CA SER A 36 3.22 5.07 -7.69
C SER A 36 2.59 6.31 -7.06
N SER A 37 1.37 6.18 -6.53
CA SER A 37 0.70 7.30 -5.85
C SER A 37 1.40 7.68 -4.55
N VAL A 38 1.23 8.94 -4.12
CA VAL A 38 1.68 9.43 -2.80
C VAL A 38 1.02 8.71 -1.62
N ILE A 39 -0.10 8.02 -1.85
CA ILE A 39 -0.76 7.17 -0.83
C ILE A 39 -0.38 5.68 -0.93
N SER A 40 0.57 5.33 -1.79
CA SER A 40 1.12 3.97 -1.84
C SER A 40 1.77 3.61 -0.50
N LYS A 41 1.87 2.30 -0.21
CA LYS A 41 2.54 1.82 1.01
C LYS A 41 3.96 2.37 1.12
N ALA A 42 4.72 2.38 0.01
CA ALA A 42 6.09 2.89 -0.04
C ALA A 42 6.16 4.39 0.25
N ALA A 43 5.30 5.21 -0.39
CA ALA A 43 5.30 6.66 -0.18
C ALA A 43 4.93 7.04 1.26
N LEU A 44 3.92 6.38 1.84
CA LEU A 44 3.54 6.59 3.25
C LEU A 44 4.63 6.11 4.21
N PHE A 45 5.25 4.96 3.92
CA PHE A 45 6.36 4.46 4.73
C PHE A 45 7.58 5.38 4.68
N GLN A 46 7.87 5.99 3.53
CA GLN A 46 8.94 6.98 3.39
C GLN A 46 8.72 8.20 4.27
N GLN A 47 7.49 8.73 4.29
CA GLN A 47 7.12 9.85 5.16
C GLN A 47 7.21 9.47 6.64
N TRP A 48 6.69 8.30 7.01
CA TRP A 48 6.79 7.77 8.37
C TRP A 48 8.24 7.60 8.81
N LEU A 49 9.09 7.03 7.94
CA LEU A 49 10.50 6.79 8.24
C LEU A 49 11.27 8.10 8.44
N ALA A 50 10.98 9.12 7.62
CA ALA A 50 11.58 10.45 7.77
C ALA A 50 11.20 11.11 9.10
N LEU A 51 9.96 10.91 9.57
CA LEU A 51 9.51 11.39 10.87
C LEU A 51 10.16 10.60 12.02
N MET A 52 10.15 9.27 11.95
CA MET A 52 10.67 8.41 13.01
C MET A 52 12.17 8.57 13.21
N LYS A 53 12.94 8.81 12.14
CA LYS A 53 14.36 9.13 12.25
C LYS A 53 14.64 10.41 13.05
N GLN A 54 13.70 11.35 13.10
CA GLN A 54 13.83 12.57 13.92
C GLN A 54 13.48 12.32 15.39
N ILE A 55 12.61 11.36 15.67
CA ILE A 55 12.11 11.07 17.03
C ILE A 55 12.96 9.98 17.72
N LYS A 56 13.33 8.92 16.97
CA LYS A 56 13.99 7.69 17.46
C LYS A 56 14.99 7.15 16.43
N PRO A 57 16.09 7.87 16.11
CA PRO A 57 17.01 7.50 15.03
C PRO A 57 17.58 6.08 15.14
N ASP A 58 17.94 5.65 16.36
CA ASP A 58 18.68 4.39 16.56
C ASP A 58 17.80 3.12 16.63
N SER A 59 16.48 3.29 16.69
CA SER A 59 15.52 2.17 16.86
C SER A 59 14.45 2.14 15.77
N THR A 60 14.64 2.92 14.70
CA THR A 60 13.69 2.97 13.60
C THR A 60 13.93 1.78 12.64
N PRO A 61 12.97 0.87 12.47
CA PRO A 61 13.09 -0.24 11.52
C PRO A 61 13.07 0.25 10.07
N THR A 62 13.80 -0.44 9.22
CA THR A 62 13.95 -0.10 7.79
C THR A 62 13.04 -0.94 6.87
N ILE A 63 12.49 -2.04 7.37
CA ILE A 63 11.57 -2.93 6.67
C ILE A 63 10.13 -2.61 7.09
N TYR A 64 9.22 -2.53 6.13
CA TYR A 64 7.83 -2.11 6.36
C TYR A 64 7.04 -3.07 7.26
N CYS A 65 7.16 -4.39 7.06
CA CYS A 65 6.47 -5.37 7.89
C CYS A 65 6.93 -5.30 9.36
N ASP A 66 8.23 -5.19 9.60
CA ASP A 66 8.81 -5.05 10.95
C ASP A 66 8.29 -3.78 11.63
N ALA A 67 8.30 -2.65 10.91
CA ALA A 67 7.75 -1.39 11.40
C ALA A 67 6.33 -1.51 11.91
N LYS A 68 5.48 -2.26 11.18
CA LYS A 68 4.09 -2.50 11.60
C LYS A 68 3.98 -3.46 12.78
N GLN A 69 4.88 -4.43 12.89
CA GLN A 69 4.84 -5.44 13.95
C GLN A 69 5.28 -4.87 15.31
N LEU A 70 6.14 -3.84 15.32
CA LEU A 70 6.58 -3.19 16.56
C LEU A 70 5.44 -2.46 17.31
N GLU A 71 4.34 -2.12 16.64
CA GLU A 71 3.20 -1.43 17.24
C GLU A 71 2.26 -2.42 17.98
N VAL A 72 2.67 -2.83 19.18
CA VAL A 72 2.02 -3.89 19.98
C VAL A 72 0.53 -3.61 20.27
N ASP A 73 0.18 -2.38 20.63
CA ASP A 73 -1.19 -2.01 20.97
C ASP A 73 -2.13 -2.15 19.76
N TYR A 74 -1.67 -1.70 18.59
CA TYR A 74 -2.41 -1.84 17.34
C TYR A 74 -2.58 -3.31 16.94
N GLN A 75 -1.51 -4.11 17.01
CA GLN A 75 -1.59 -5.54 16.68
C GLN A 75 -2.53 -6.30 17.63
N THR A 76 -2.52 -5.95 18.92
CA THR A 76 -3.43 -6.51 19.92
C THR A 76 -4.88 -6.17 19.58
N ALA A 77 -5.18 -4.89 19.30
CA ALA A 77 -6.53 -4.46 18.92
C ALA A 77 -7.00 -5.16 17.63
N LYS A 78 -6.14 -5.26 16.61
CA LYS A 78 -6.42 -5.97 15.37
C LYS A 78 -6.75 -7.44 15.62
N MET A 79 -6.02 -8.11 16.52
CA MET A 79 -6.27 -9.50 16.90
C MET A 79 -7.65 -9.65 17.58
N GLU A 80 -8.00 -8.75 18.50
CA GLU A 80 -9.29 -8.79 19.18
C GLU A 80 -10.47 -8.57 18.24
N ILE A 81 -10.34 -7.68 17.24
CA ILE A 81 -11.34 -7.51 16.19
C ILE A 81 -11.55 -8.83 15.43
N ASN A 82 -10.46 -9.48 15.00
CA ASN A 82 -10.56 -10.76 14.29
C ASN A 82 -11.22 -11.86 15.13
N LYS A 83 -10.89 -11.93 16.43
CA LYS A 83 -11.55 -12.84 17.38
C LYS A 83 -13.02 -12.52 17.54
N ALA A 84 -13.42 -11.25 17.57
CA ALA A 84 -14.81 -10.84 17.67
C ALA A 84 -15.63 -11.27 16.44
N PHE A 85 -15.08 -11.11 15.23
CA PHE A 85 -15.71 -11.62 14.00
C PHE A 85 -15.94 -13.14 14.06
N GLN A 86 -14.91 -13.89 14.49
CA GLN A 86 -15.01 -15.34 14.61
C GLN A 86 -16.03 -15.77 15.67
N LYS A 87 -15.97 -15.18 16.88
CA LYS A 87 -16.91 -15.47 17.98
C LYS A 87 -18.35 -15.13 17.63
N GLY A 88 -18.56 -14.06 16.85
CA GLY A 88 -19.88 -13.65 16.38
C GLY A 88 -20.45 -14.49 15.23
N GLY A 89 -19.69 -15.44 14.68
CA GLY A 89 -20.11 -16.22 13.52
C GLY A 89 -20.09 -15.43 12.21
N PHE A 90 -19.37 -14.31 12.15
CA PHE A 90 -19.28 -13.43 10.98
C PHE A 90 -18.17 -13.80 9.99
N GLY A 91 -17.52 -14.95 10.21
CA GLY A 91 -16.44 -15.46 9.38
C GLY A 91 -15.04 -15.02 9.84
N LEU A 92 -14.06 -15.28 8.98
CA LEU A 92 -12.64 -14.98 9.23
C LEU A 92 -12.20 -13.76 8.44
N TRP A 93 -11.36 -12.93 9.06
CA TRP A 93 -10.74 -11.80 8.38
C TRP A 93 -9.65 -12.29 7.42
N ILE A 94 -9.80 -12.01 6.13
CA ILE A 94 -8.81 -12.37 5.10
C ILE A 94 -7.76 -11.27 5.03
N ILE A 95 -6.49 -11.66 5.19
CA ILE A 95 -5.34 -10.76 5.01
C ILE A 95 -4.61 -11.10 3.71
N LYS A 96 -3.86 -10.12 3.23
CA LYS A 96 -2.92 -10.34 2.13
C LYS A 96 -1.72 -11.18 2.59
N PRO A 97 -1.02 -11.86 1.67
CA PRO A 97 0.22 -12.56 1.98
C PRO A 97 1.27 -11.61 2.58
N HIS A 98 2.13 -12.13 3.46
CA HIS A 98 3.14 -11.35 4.17
C HIS A 98 4.12 -10.66 3.23
N GLU A 99 4.45 -11.34 2.13
CA GLU A 99 5.39 -10.93 1.10
C GLU A 99 5.01 -9.55 0.51
N GLN A 100 3.72 -9.18 0.55
CA GLN A 100 3.27 -7.86 0.08
C GLN A 100 3.70 -6.69 1.01
N ASP A 101 4.09 -6.98 2.25
CA ASP A 101 4.57 -6.01 3.23
C ASP A 101 6.08 -6.16 3.48
N GLU A 102 6.75 -7.14 2.87
CA GLU A 102 8.18 -7.44 3.04
C GLU A 102 9.04 -6.65 2.06
N PHE A 103 9.15 -5.34 2.29
CA PHE A 103 9.98 -4.45 1.49
C PHE A 103 10.68 -3.39 2.35
N ASP A 104 11.80 -2.86 1.84
CA ASP A 104 12.47 -1.67 2.35
C ASP A 104 12.46 -0.55 1.29
N LEU A 105 12.95 0.64 1.68
CA LEU A 105 13.05 1.80 0.79
C LEU A 105 14.47 2.01 0.21
N SER A 106 15.39 1.08 0.48
CA SER A 106 16.77 1.14 -0.02
C SER A 106 16.84 0.77 -1.51
N CYS A 107 15.88 -0.02 -1.98
CA CYS A 107 15.72 -0.39 -3.38
C CYS A 107 14.79 0.58 -4.10
N SER A 108 15.18 1.85 -4.22
CA SER A 108 14.67 2.68 -5.32
C SER A 108 15.46 2.33 -6.57
N ASP A 109 15.24 1.13 -7.11
CA ASP A 109 15.85 0.71 -8.37
C ASP A 109 14.94 1.22 -9.52
N PRO A 110 15.34 2.26 -10.27
CA PRO A 110 14.51 2.83 -11.33
C PRO A 110 14.26 1.87 -12.51
N THR A 111 14.88 0.69 -12.49
CA THR A 111 14.94 -0.29 -13.58
C THR A 111 13.84 -1.36 -13.58
N LEU A 112 13.01 -1.47 -12.53
CA LEU A 112 11.88 -2.41 -12.50
C LEU A 112 10.75 -2.09 -13.49
N HIS A 113 10.77 -0.91 -14.12
CA HIS A 113 9.82 -0.52 -15.17
C HIS A 113 10.05 -1.20 -16.53
N HIS A 114 11.14 -1.93 -16.76
CA HIS A 114 11.45 -2.51 -18.08
C HIS A 114 10.96 -3.97 -18.28
N GLN A 115 10.66 -4.74 -17.24
CA GLN A 115 10.47 -6.19 -17.42
C GLN A 115 9.04 -6.67 -17.74
N ILE A 116 8.10 -5.79 -18.07
CA ILE A 116 6.71 -6.20 -18.41
C ILE A 116 6.42 -6.11 -19.93
N ASN A 117 7.37 -5.64 -20.75
CA ASN A 117 7.17 -5.46 -22.20
C ASN A 117 8.20 -6.23 -23.06
N GLU A 118 8.43 -7.51 -22.77
CA GLU A 118 8.99 -8.42 -23.77
C GLU A 118 7.82 -9.05 -24.54
N PRO A 119 7.68 -8.83 -25.87
CA PRO A 119 6.67 -9.53 -26.65
C PRO A 119 7.00 -11.04 -26.69
N MET A 120 5.98 -11.86 -26.45
CA MET A 120 6.06 -13.32 -26.57
C MET A 120 6.70 -13.71 -27.92
N PRO A 121 7.71 -14.59 -27.95
CA PRO A 121 8.29 -15.05 -29.20
C PRO A 121 7.24 -15.82 -30.00
N SER A 122 7.18 -15.54 -31.30
CA SER A 122 6.35 -16.24 -32.28
C SER A 122 6.74 -17.73 -32.29
N VAL A 123 5.73 -18.59 -32.13
CA VAL A 123 5.88 -20.03 -32.33
C VAL A 123 5.87 -20.27 -33.84
N ASP A 124 7.04 -20.57 -34.40
CA ASP A 124 7.15 -21.27 -35.69
C ASP A 124 6.85 -22.77 -35.52
#